data_AF-A0A661RKK8-F1
#
_entry.id   AF-A0A661RKK8-F1
#
_cell.length_a   1.000
_cell.length_b   1.000
_cell.length_c   1.000
_cell.angle_alpha   90.00
_cell.angle_beta   90.00
_cell.angle_gamma   90.00
#
_symmetry.space_group_name_H-M   'P 1'
#
loop_
_entity.id
_entity.type
_entity.pdbx_description
1 polymer ?
#
loop_
_entity_poly.entity_id
_entity_poly.type
_entity_poly.pdbx_seq_one_letter_code
_entity_poly.pdbx_strand_id
1 'polypeptide(L)'
;MIQSGHIVAYLAELNDSVYRAMLLKEQFLEIYRADSRKAVQAGLRQWISAAFNSRITAFVELGKKFFRKRHYILNFFLHRITSAISEGLNNKIKRLKRVAYGYKDVN
;
A
#
# COMPACT_ATOMS: atom_id res chain seq x y z
N MET A 1 30.02 -13.65 -19.05
CA MET A 1 28.91 -13.05 -19.83
C MET A 1 27.54 -13.43 -19.23
N ILE A 2 27.35 -13.30 -17.92
CA ILE A 2 26.08 -13.62 -17.24
C ILE A 2 25.91 -12.58 -16.12
N GLN A 3 25.19 -11.49 -16.37
CA GLN A 3 24.77 -10.54 -15.31
C GLN A 3 23.59 -9.66 -15.73
N SER A 4 23.45 -9.34 -17.02
CA SER A 4 22.42 -8.40 -17.50
C SER A 4 20.97 -8.88 -17.35
N GLY A 5 20.70 -10.18 -17.56
CA GLY A 5 19.34 -10.72 -17.45
C GLY A 5 18.77 -10.75 -16.02
N HIS A 6 19.62 -10.99 -15.03
CA HIS A 6 19.23 -11.01 -13.61
C HIS A 6 18.88 -9.60 -13.11
N ILE A 7 19.62 -8.58 -13.55
CA ILE A 7 19.36 -7.18 -13.21
C ILE A 7 18.01 -6.72 -13.78
N VAL A 8 17.70 -7.06 -15.03
CA VAL A 8 16.43 -6.68 -15.66
C VAL A 8 15.23 -7.32 -14.96
N ALA A 9 15.30 -8.60 -14.61
CA ALA A 9 14.25 -9.30 -13.87
C ALA A 9 14.01 -8.68 -12.49
N TYR A 10 15.09 -8.36 -11.77
CA TYR A 10 15.02 -7.72 -10.46
C TYR A 10 14.43 -6.30 -10.52
N LEU A 11 14.82 -5.49 -11.52
CA LEU A 11 14.24 -4.17 -11.75
C LEU A 11 12.75 -4.25 -12.08
N ALA A 12 12.32 -5.26 -12.86
CA ALA A 12 10.92 -5.49 -13.16
C ALA A 12 10.10 -5.82 -11.90
N GLU A 13 10.63 -6.68 -11.02
CA GLU A 13 9.99 -7.01 -9.74
C GLU A 13 9.87 -5.79 -8.83
N LEU A 14 10.92 -4.98 -8.72
CA LEU A 14 10.88 -3.73 -7.96
C LEU A 14 9.83 -2.77 -8.51
N ASN A 15 9.77 -2.60 -9.83
CA ASN A 15 8.81 -1.71 -10.46
C ASN A 15 7.35 -2.18 -10.23
N ASP A 16 7.08 -3.49 -10.33
CA ASP A 16 5.78 -4.08 -10.00
C ASP A 16 5.41 -3.84 -8.53
N SER A 17 6.35 -4.01 -7.60
CA SER A 17 6.12 -3.75 -6.17
C SER A 17 5.78 -2.28 -5.88
N VAL A 18 6.48 -1.33 -6.53
CA VAL A 18 6.22 0.12 -6.40
C VAL A 18 4.86 0.46 -6.97
N TYR A 19 4.53 -0.08 -8.14
CA TYR A 19 3.25 0.15 -8.80
C TYR A 19 2.07 -0.36 -7.94
N ARG A 20 2.16 -1.59 -7.42
CA ARG A 20 1.14 -2.15 -6.51
C ARG A 20 0.98 -1.33 -5.24
N ALA A 21 2.08 -0.85 -4.65
CA ALA A 21 2.03 0.02 -3.49
C ALA A 21 1.33 1.36 -3.78
N MET A 22 1.56 1.93 -4.97
CA MET A 22 0.86 3.13 -5.41
C MET A 22 -0.64 2.89 -5.58
N LEU A 23 -1.03 1.80 -6.24
CA LEU A 23 -2.45 1.44 -6.39
C LEU A 23 -3.16 1.28 -5.05
N LEU A 24 -2.54 0.58 -4.09
CA LEU A 24 -3.10 0.42 -2.75
C LEU A 24 -3.27 1.75 -2.03
N LYS A 25 -2.36 2.71 -2.24
CA LYS A 25 -2.47 4.04 -1.64
C LYS A 25 -3.59 4.86 -2.28
N GLU A 26 -3.73 4.85 -3.60
CA GLU A 26 -4.83 5.54 -4.27
C GLU A 26 -6.19 4.94 -3.88
N GLN A 27 -6.32 3.60 -3.87
CA GLN A 27 -7.53 2.94 -3.37
C GLN A 27 -7.86 3.33 -1.93
N PHE A 28 -6.84 3.47 -1.07
CA PHE A 28 -7.06 3.92 0.30
C PHE A 28 -7.54 5.36 0.41
N LEU A 29 -7.03 6.26 -0.44
CA LEU A 29 -7.47 7.65 -0.49
C LEU A 29 -8.94 7.76 -0.94
N GLU A 30 -9.38 6.92 -1.87
CA GLU A 30 -10.78 6.89 -2.28
C GLU A 30 -11.71 6.46 -1.14
N ILE A 31 -11.29 5.49 -0.32
CA ILE A 31 -12.01 5.11 0.91
C ILE A 31 -12.07 6.29 1.89
N TYR A 32 -10.97 7.04 2.01
CA TYR A 32 -10.89 8.20 2.90
C TYR A 32 -11.77 9.36 2.44
N ARG A 33 -11.98 9.52 1.13
CA ARG A 33 -12.85 10.55 0.56
C ARG A 33 -14.33 10.18 0.56
N ALA A 34 -14.68 8.91 0.79
CA ALA A 34 -16.06 8.46 0.74
C ALA A 34 -16.92 9.02 1.88
N ASP A 35 -18.11 9.51 1.55
CA ASP A 35 -19.01 10.19 2.51
C ASP A 35 -20.10 9.29 3.10
N SER A 36 -20.17 8.02 2.70
CA SER A 36 -21.15 7.07 3.23
C SER A 36 -20.50 5.89 3.95
N ARG A 37 -21.04 5.51 5.11
CA ARG A 37 -20.60 4.34 5.88
C ARG A 37 -20.55 3.07 5.02
N LYS A 38 -21.55 2.89 4.15
CA LYS A 38 -21.66 1.73 3.26
C LYS A 38 -20.52 1.70 2.24
N ALA A 39 -20.19 2.85 1.62
CA ALA A 39 -19.09 2.95 0.68
C ALA A 39 -17.73 2.71 1.37
N VAL A 40 -17.51 3.33 2.53
CA VAL A 40 -16.29 3.10 3.33
C VAL A 40 -16.15 1.62 3.70
N GLN A 41 -17.22 0.97 4.16
CA GLN A 41 -17.17 -0.44 4.55
C GLN A 41 -16.87 -1.35 3.35
N ALA A 42 -17.48 -1.09 2.20
CA ALA A 42 -17.23 -1.86 0.98
C ALA A 42 -15.78 -1.66 0.49
N GLY A 43 -15.33 -0.41 0.41
CA GLY A 43 -13.97 -0.09 -0.01
C GLY A 43 -12.92 -0.66 0.95
N LEU A 44 -13.14 -0.57 2.28
CA LEU A 44 -12.23 -1.14 3.28
C LEU A 44 -12.07 -2.65 3.12
N ARG A 45 -13.16 -3.38 2.82
CA ARG A 45 -13.08 -4.82 2.51
C ARG A 45 -12.27 -5.10 1.26
N GLN A 46 -12.52 -4.36 0.18
CA GLN A 46 -11.78 -4.51 -1.07
C GLN A 46 -10.29 -4.22 -0.88
N TRP A 47 -9.97 -3.15 -0.15
CA TRP A 47 -8.60 -2.75 0.13
C TRP A 47 -7.86 -3.77 1.00
N ILE A 48 -8.50 -4.34 2.02
CA ILE A 48 -7.90 -5.42 2.83
C ILE A 48 -7.57 -6.63 1.95
N SER A 49 -8.49 -7.01 1.06
CA SER A 49 -8.25 -8.11 0.11
C SER A 49 -7.08 -7.80 -0.83
N ALA A 50 -7.04 -6.59 -1.41
CA ALA A 50 -5.94 -6.15 -2.26
C ALA A 50 -4.60 -6.12 -1.51
N ALA A 51 -4.59 -5.67 -0.25
CA ALA A 51 -3.41 -5.62 0.59
C ALA A 51 -2.84 -7.03 0.86
N PHE A 52 -3.69 -8.03 1.11
CA PHE A 52 -3.27 -9.43 1.24
C PHE A 52 -2.69 -9.99 -0.06
N ASN A 53 -3.27 -9.64 -1.21
CA ASN A 53 -2.82 -10.13 -2.51
C ASN A 53 -1.62 -9.37 -3.08
N SER A 54 -1.19 -8.28 -2.43
CA SER A 54 -0.14 -7.39 -2.95
C SER A 54 1.24 -8.04 -3.03
N ARG A 55 1.50 -9.09 -2.23
CA ARG A 55 2.82 -9.70 -1.97
C ARG A 55 3.84 -8.74 -1.33
N ILE A 56 3.41 -7.56 -0.88
CA ILE A 56 4.27 -6.60 -0.19
C ILE A 56 4.05 -6.79 1.31
N THR A 57 5.01 -7.39 2.01
CA THR A 57 4.91 -7.76 3.44
C THR A 57 4.36 -6.62 4.31
N ALA A 58 4.81 -5.38 4.08
CA ALA A 58 4.33 -4.22 4.84
C ALA A 58 2.83 -3.94 4.64
N PHE A 59 2.30 -4.11 3.43
CA PHE A 59 0.86 -3.96 3.15
C PHE A 59 0.07 -5.15 3.64
N VAL A 60 0.60 -6.38 3.55
CA VAL A 60 -0.03 -7.57 4.12
C VAL A 60 -0.23 -7.40 5.63
N GLU A 61 0.81 -7.00 6.37
CA GLU A 61 0.71 -6.75 7.80
C GLU A 61 -0.22 -5.59 8.15
N LEU A 62 -0.26 -4.55 7.31
CA LEU A 62 -1.22 -3.46 7.45
C LEU A 62 -2.66 -3.95 7.24
N GLY A 63 -2.90 -4.75 6.21
CA GLY A 63 -4.18 -5.41 5.94
C GLY A 63 -4.64 -6.27 7.11
N LYS A 64 -3.74 -7.02 7.76
CA LYS A 64 -4.06 -7.85 8.93
C LYS A 64 -4.51 -6.98 10.11
N LYS A 65 -3.78 -5.89 10.37
CA LYS A 65 -4.14 -4.92 11.41
C LYS A 65 -5.50 -4.28 11.13
N PHE A 66 -5.75 -3.90 9.87
CA PHE A 66 -7.00 -3.29 9.42
C PHE A 66 -8.16 -4.25 9.57
N PHE A 67 -8.00 -5.51 9.17
CA PHE A 67 -9.01 -6.55 9.35
C PHE A 67 -9.37 -6.77 10.83
N ARG A 68 -8.35 -6.89 11.70
CA ARG A 68 -8.56 -7.05 13.15
C ARG A 68 -9.28 -5.86 13.76
N LYS A 69 -8.96 -4.63 13.33
CA LYS A 69 -9.50 -3.38 13.90
C LYS A 69 -10.62 -2.75 13.07
N ARG A 70 -11.18 -3.45 12.09
CA ARG A 70 -12.11 -2.92 11.07
C ARG A 70 -13.32 -2.19 11.65
N HIS A 71 -13.85 -2.63 12.79
CA HIS A 71 -14.99 -1.98 13.46
C HIS A 71 -14.63 -0.59 13.99
N TYR A 72 -13.46 -0.44 14.61
CA TYR A 72 -12.94 0.85 15.09
C TYR A 72 -12.58 1.77 13.93
N ILE A 73 -11.98 1.23 12.88
CA ILE A 73 -11.62 1.98 11.67
C ILE A 73 -12.87 2.52 10.97
N LEU A 74 -13.93 1.71 10.87
CA LEU A 74 -15.20 2.14 10.29
C LEU A 74 -15.82 3.30 11.09
N ASN A 75 -15.73 3.28 12.42
CA ASN A 75 -16.20 4.37 13.26
C ASN A 75 -15.31 5.62 13.13
N PHE A 76 -13.99 5.45 12.98
CA PHE A 76 -13.06 6.55 12.73
C PHE A 76 -13.41 7.33 11.45
N PHE A 77 -13.79 6.63 10.37
CA PHE A 77 -14.21 7.29 9.13
C PHE A 77 -15.52 8.07 9.25
N LEU A 78 -16.41 7.70 10.19
CA LEU A 78 -17.61 8.51 10.48
C LEU A 78 -17.29 9.82 11.19
N HIS A 79 -16.23 9.84 12.00
CA HIS A 79 -15.85 10.99 12.83
C HIS A 79 -14.63 11.75 12.29
N ARG A 80 -14.15 11.41 11.08
CA ARG A 80 -13.03 12.03 10.35
C ARG A 80 -11.86 12.46 11.23
N ILE A 81 -11.30 11.52 11.98
CA ILE A 81 -10.04 11.76 12.71
C ILE A 81 -8.86 11.52 11.73
N THR A 82 -7.67 11.98 12.09
CA THR A 82 -6.60 12.62 11.27
C THR A 82 -5.93 11.88 10.09
N SER A 83 -5.08 12.63 9.36
CA SER A 83 -4.22 12.23 8.23
C SER A 83 -3.12 11.19 8.54
N ALA A 84 -2.97 10.76 9.79
CA ALA A 84 -1.88 9.89 10.25
C ALA A 84 -1.77 8.57 9.48
N ILE A 85 -2.92 7.99 9.07
CA ILE A 85 -2.93 6.76 8.27
C ILE A 85 -2.36 7.00 6.87
N SER A 86 -2.78 8.10 6.22
CA SER A 86 -2.30 8.50 4.90
C SER A 86 -0.81 8.84 4.91
N GLU A 87 -0.32 9.51 5.95
CA GLU A 87 1.11 9.77 6.15
C GLU A 87 1.88 8.44 6.33
N GLY A 88 1.31 7.53 7.13
CA GLY A 88 1.78 6.17 7.28
C GLY A 88 1.99 5.48 5.94
N LEU A 89 1.01 5.50 5.03
CA LEU A 89 1.13 4.91 3.68
C LEU A 89 2.18 5.62 2.82
N ASN A 90 2.16 6.95 2.80
CA ASN A 90 3.11 7.75 2.02
C ASN A 90 4.56 7.43 2.40
N ASN A 91 4.85 7.22 3.68
CA ASN A 91 6.18 6.83 4.14
C ASN A 91 6.62 5.43 3.67
N LYS A 92 5.69 4.49 3.49
CA LYS A 92 6.02 3.16 2.91
C LYS A 92 6.33 3.28 1.42
N ILE A 93 5.56 4.06 0.67
CA ILE A 93 5.84 4.30 -0.76
C ILE A 93 7.19 5.00 -0.94
N LYS A 94 7.48 6.02 -0.13
CA LYS A 94 8.79 6.67 -0.14
C LYS A 94 9.93 5.69 0.12
N ARG A 95 9.76 4.74 1.06
CA ARG A 95 10.74 3.68 1.33
C ARG A 95 10.91 2.74 0.14
N LEU A 96 9.83 2.25 -0.46
CA LEU A 96 9.89 1.38 -1.64
C LEU A 96 10.57 2.07 -2.83
N LYS A 97 10.24 3.35 -3.06
CA LYS A 97 10.90 4.16 -4.09
C LYS A 97 12.40 4.29 -3.83
N ARG A 98 12.85 4.60 -2.61
CA ARG A 98 14.29 4.69 -2.30
C ARG A 98 15.04 3.38 -2.57
N VAL A 99 14.45 2.25 -2.20
CA VAL A 99 15.04 0.93 -2.50
C VAL A 99 15.14 0.75 -4.01
N ALA A 100 14.09 1.08 -4.78
CA ALA A 100 14.13 0.97 -6.23
C ALA A 100 15.17 1.89 -6.92
N TYR A 101 15.43 3.09 -6.37
CA TYR A 101 16.41 4.03 -6.93
C TYR A 101 17.87 3.73 -6.50
N GLY A 102 18.08 3.12 -5.33
CA GLY A 102 19.42 2.92 -4.74
C GLY A 102 20.33 1.95 -5.50
N TYR A 103 19.82 1.22 -6.50
CA TYR A 103 20.60 0.29 -7.32
C TYR A 103 21.28 0.93 -8.54
N LYS A 104 21.30 2.27 -8.65
CA LYS A 104 22.12 2.96 -9.67
C LYS A 104 23.58 3.15 -9.26
N ASP A 105 23.93 2.92 -7.99
CA ASP A 105 25.33 2.78 -7.55
C ASP A 105 25.60 1.30 -7.25
N VAL A 106 25.85 0.55 -8.31
CA VAL A 106 26.51 -0.75 -8.21
C VAL A 106 27.82 -0.56 -8.97
N ASN A 107 28.90 -0.29 -8.23
CA ASN A 107 30.27 -0.50 -8.71
C ASN A 107 30.48 -1.99 -9.01
#